data_AF-A0A9W3TKA4-F1
#
_entry.id   AF-A0A9W3TKA4-F1
#
_cell.length_a   1.000
_cell.length_b   1.000
_cell.length_c   1.000
_cell.angle_alpha   90.00
_cell.angle_beta   90.00
_cell.angle_gamma   90.00
#
_symmetry.space_group_name_H-M   'P 1'
#
loop_
_entity.id
_entity.type
_entity.pdbx_description
1 polymer ?
#
loop_
_entity_poly.entity_id
_entity_poly.type
_entity_poly.pdbx_seq_one_letter_code
_entity_poly.pdbx_strand_id
1 'polypeptide(L)'
;MGFLANSKIGIKLNILILISCISCIILSLIGGWCLERGKSACFNMYEDDLKSIEWIGTIESNFYHVNMNFMEIMLSKDEKRINDLIKEMDGIRKENDQLLKQYEAKIISNKEKELYNTFHEAFN
;
A
#
# COMPACT_ATOMS: atom_id res chain seq x y z
N MET A 1 50.62 -40.38 -30.10
CA MET A 1 50.67 -39.34 -29.04
C MET A 1 49.93 -38.06 -29.47
N GLY A 2 48.63 -38.12 -29.78
CA GLY A 2 47.84 -36.94 -30.21
C GLY A 2 46.79 -36.46 -29.20
N PHE A 3 46.43 -37.32 -28.24
CA PHE A 3 45.34 -37.06 -27.30
C PHE A 3 45.67 -35.99 -26.24
N LEU A 4 46.96 -35.86 -25.86
CA LEU A 4 47.43 -34.88 -24.88
C LEU A 4 47.56 -33.45 -25.45
N ALA A 5 47.74 -33.30 -26.76
CA ALA A 5 47.87 -31.97 -27.39
C ALA A 5 46.51 -31.26 -27.53
N ASN A 6 45.43 -32.02 -27.80
CA ASN A 6 44.07 -31.50 -27.90
C ASN A 6 43.44 -31.18 -26.52
N SER A 7 44.04 -31.69 -25.44
CA SER A 7 43.61 -31.46 -24.05
C SER A 7 43.67 -29.98 -23.65
N LYS A 8 44.65 -29.21 -24.15
CA LYS A 8 44.79 -27.77 -23.82
C LYS A 8 43.61 -26.92 -24.33
N ILE A 9 42.98 -27.31 -25.44
CA ILE A 9 41.82 -26.62 -26.02
C ILE A 9 40.56 -26.98 -25.22
N GLY A 10 40.35 -28.27 -24.92
CA GLY A 10 39.24 -28.73 -24.08
C GLY A 10 39.26 -28.15 -22.66
N ILE A 11 40.45 -28.02 -22.06
CA ILE A 11 40.62 -27.40 -20.74
C ILE A 11 40.19 -25.92 -20.77
N LYS A 12 40.63 -25.15 -21.77
CA LYS A 12 40.23 -23.73 -21.91
C LYS A 12 38.72 -23.57 -22.09
N LEU A 13 38.11 -24.45 -22.88
CA LEU A 13 36.66 -24.46 -23.10
C LEU A 13 35.89 -24.78 -21.80
N ASN A 14 36.32 -25.79 -21.04
CA ASN A 14 35.70 -26.14 -19.76
C ASN A 14 35.85 -25.02 -18.71
N ILE A 15 36.97 -24.29 -18.69
CA ILE A 15 37.15 -23.12 -17.81
C ILE A 15 36.14 -22.03 -18.15
N LEU A 16 35.90 -21.75 -19.45
CA LEU A 16 34.91 -20.76 -19.87
C LEU A 16 33.49 -21.17 -19.46
N ILE A 17 33.13 -22.44 -19.65
CA ILE A 17 31.83 -22.98 -19.22
C ILE A 17 31.68 -22.86 -17.70
N LEU A 18 32.72 -23.21 -16.94
CA LEU A 18 32.71 -23.11 -15.48
C LEU A 18 32.48 -21.66 -15.00
N ILE A 19 33.16 -20.68 -15.61
CA ILE A 19 32.95 -19.26 -15.30
C ILE A 19 31.51 -18.86 -15.61
N SER A 20 30.99 -19.24 -16.77
CA SER A 20 29.60 -18.97 -17.15
C SER A 20 28.61 -19.54 -16.14
N CYS A 21 28.81 -20.79 -15.69
CA CYS A 21 27.96 -21.42 -14.68
C CYS A 21 28.02 -20.67 -13.35
N ILE A 22 29.21 -20.27 -12.90
CA ILE A 22 29.39 -19.49 -11.66
C ILE A 22 28.69 -18.14 -11.77
N SER A 23 28.84 -17.44 -12.91
CA SER A 23 28.14 -16.18 -13.17
C SER A 23 26.62 -16.34 -13.13
N CYS A 24 26.07 -17.41 -13.71
CA CYS A 24 24.63 -17.70 -13.65
C CYS A 24 24.14 -17.94 -12.21
N ILE A 25 24.91 -18.66 -11.39
CA ILE A 25 24.57 -18.89 -9.97
C ILE A 25 24.54 -17.57 -9.22
N ILE A 26 25.57 -16.72 -9.39
CA ILE A 26 25.64 -15.41 -8.73
C ILE A 26 24.46 -14.52 -9.16
N LEU A 27 24.16 -14.46 -10.46
CA LEU A 27 23.02 -13.69 -10.96
C LEU A 27 21.69 -14.19 -10.41
N SER A 28 21.52 -15.50 -10.25
CA SER A 28 20.31 -16.09 -9.67
C SER A 28 20.15 -15.71 -8.19
N LEU A 29 21.24 -15.73 -7.43
CA LEU A 29 21.24 -15.31 -6.02
C LEU A 29 20.91 -13.82 -5.87
N ILE A 30 21.57 -12.96 -6.65
CA ILE A 30 21.32 -11.51 -6.65
C ILE A 30 19.88 -11.23 -7.08
N GLY A 31 19.42 -11.87 -8.16
CA GLY A 31 18.06 -11.74 -8.66
C GLY A 31 17.02 -12.11 -7.60
N GLY A 32 17.22 -13.22 -6.90
CA GLY A 32 16.35 -13.62 -5.78
C GLY A 32 16.32 -12.60 -4.65
N TRP A 33 17.49 -12.10 -4.23
CA TRP A 33 17.58 -11.08 -3.17
C TRP A 33 16.93 -9.75 -3.55
N CYS A 34 17.14 -9.30 -4.79
CA CYS A 34 16.51 -8.08 -5.32
C CYS A 34 14.99 -8.24 -5.43
N LEU A 35 14.51 -9.41 -5.85
CA LEU A 35 13.07 -9.66 -5.96
C LEU A 35 12.38 -9.67 -4.59
N GLU A 36 13.00 -10.29 -3.58
CA GLU A 36 12.46 -10.31 -2.22
C GLU A 36 12.38 -8.90 -1.63
N ARG A 37 13.44 -8.09 -1.82
CA ARG A 37 13.44 -6.67 -1.44
C ARG A 37 12.39 -5.87 -2.19
N GLY A 38 12.26 -6.08 -3.50
CA GLY A 38 11.26 -5.43 -4.32
C GLY A 38 9.84 -5.77 -3.85
N LYS A 39 9.57 -7.04 -3.55
CA LYS A 39 8.31 -7.50 -2.98
C LYS A 39 7.99 -6.79 -1.67
N SER A 40 8.95 -6.71 -0.74
CA SER A 40 8.75 -6.00 0.53
C SER A 40 8.50 -4.50 0.32
N ALA A 41 9.21 -3.85 -0.59
CA ALA A 41 9.01 -2.43 -0.89
C ALA A 41 7.63 -2.17 -1.51
N CYS A 42 7.20 -3.00 -2.48
CA CYS A 42 5.86 -2.91 -3.06
C CYS A 42 4.76 -3.19 -2.03
N PHE A 43 4.98 -4.15 -1.13
CA PHE A 43 4.05 -4.46 -0.06
C PHE A 43 3.87 -3.27 0.87
N ASN A 44 4.96 -2.68 1.36
CA ASN A 44 4.89 -1.52 2.25
C ASN A 44 4.27 -0.30 1.55
N MET A 45 4.65 -0.04 0.30
CA MET A 45 4.06 1.07 -0.49
C MET A 45 2.54 0.92 -0.65
N TYR A 46 2.05 -0.31 -0.79
CA TYR A 46 0.62 -0.57 -0.90
C TYR A 46 -0.07 -0.55 0.46
N GLU A 47 0.42 -1.34 1.41
CA GLU A 47 -0.22 -1.53 2.70
C GLU A 47 -0.08 -0.31 3.61
N ASP A 48 1.11 0.27 3.72
CA ASP A 48 1.38 1.30 4.72
C ASP A 48 1.10 2.70 4.15
N ASP A 49 1.50 2.96 2.90
CA ASP A 49 1.35 4.29 2.31
C ASP A 49 0.01 4.48 1.59
N LEU A 50 -0.26 3.67 0.55
CA LEU A 50 -1.41 3.90 -0.33
C LEU A 50 -2.75 3.74 0.40
N LYS A 51 -2.94 2.65 1.15
CA LYS A 51 -4.19 2.44 1.90
C LYS A 51 -4.46 3.54 2.90
N SER A 52 -3.43 3.99 3.61
CA SER A 52 -3.57 5.06 4.61
C SER A 52 -4.04 6.37 3.97
N ILE A 53 -3.46 6.71 2.81
CA ILE A 53 -3.89 7.87 2.01
C ILE A 53 -5.33 7.69 1.49
N GLU A 54 -5.67 6.51 1.00
CA GLU A 54 -7.02 6.18 0.52
C GLU A 54 -8.08 6.32 1.61
N TRP A 55 -7.79 5.84 2.83
CA TRP A 55 -8.70 5.96 3.97
C TRP A 55 -8.91 7.42 4.37
N ILE A 56 -7.84 8.22 4.46
CA ILE A 56 -7.96 9.66 4.74
C ILE A 56 -8.79 10.36 3.66
N GLY A 57 -8.49 10.11 2.38
CA GLY A 57 -9.22 10.71 1.26
C GLY A 57 -10.70 10.31 1.25
N THR A 58 -11.01 9.08 1.64
CA THR A 58 -12.40 8.62 1.78
C THR A 58 -13.10 9.34 2.94
N ILE A 59 -12.46 9.48 4.10
CA ILE A 59 -13.01 10.23 5.24
C ILE A 59 -13.28 11.69 4.88
N GLU A 60 -12.36 12.33 4.16
CA GLU A 60 -12.51 13.70 3.67
C GLU A 60 -13.67 13.82 2.69
N SER A 61 -13.77 12.93 1.71
CA SER A 61 -14.90 12.90 0.77
C SER A 61 -16.23 12.70 1.48
N ASN A 62 -16.26 11.80 2.46
CA ASN A 62 -17.42 11.51 3.28
C ASN A 62 -17.88 12.74 4.08
N PHE A 63 -16.95 13.57 4.57
CA PHE A 63 -17.30 14.84 5.21
C PHE A 63 -18.06 15.78 4.26
N TYR A 64 -17.62 15.89 3.01
CA TYR A 64 -18.34 16.68 2.00
C TYR A 64 -19.72 16.09 1.66
N HIS A 65 -19.83 14.77 1.56
CA HIS A 65 -21.11 14.10 1.34
C HIS A 65 -22.11 14.35 2.47
N VAL A 66 -21.67 14.22 3.73
CA VAL A 66 -22.51 14.51 4.90
C VAL A 66 -22.96 15.97 4.90
N ASN A 67 -22.06 16.91 4.57
CA ASN A 67 -22.42 18.33 4.47
C ASN A 67 -23.45 18.60 3.36
N MET A 68 -23.32 17.95 2.20
CA MET A 68 -24.29 18.05 1.11
C MET A 68 -25.66 17.49 1.52
N ASN A 69 -25.68 16.31 2.17
CA ASN A 69 -26.90 15.69 2.68
C ASN A 69 -27.58 16.57 3.73
N PHE A 70 -26.80 17.19 4.62
CA PHE A 70 -27.31 18.14 5.59
C PHE A 70 -27.93 19.39 4.94
N MET A 71 -27.28 19.95 3.91
CA MET A 71 -27.84 21.07 3.14
C MET A 71 -29.15 20.70 2.45
N GLU A 72 -29.26 19.49 1.90
CA GLU A 72 -30.51 19.03 1.29
C GLU A 72 -31.62 18.86 2.34
N ILE A 73 -31.32 18.31 3.52
CA ILE A 73 -32.27 18.20 4.63
C ILE A 73 -32.84 19.57 5.01
N MET A 74 -32.00 20.61 5.08
CA MET A 74 -32.45 21.97 5.43
C MET A 74 -33.43 22.58 4.42
N LEU A 75 -33.40 22.13 3.16
CA LEU A 75 -34.22 22.68 2.07
C LEU A 75 -35.42 21.78 1.71
N SER A 76 -35.35 20.50 2.04
CA SER A 76 -36.37 19.51 1.68
C SER A 76 -37.63 19.65 2.54
N LYS A 77 -38.77 19.36 1.93
CA LYS A 77 -40.07 19.19 2.62
C LYS A 77 -40.56 17.74 2.58
N ASP A 78 -39.84 16.86 1.89
CA ASP A 78 -40.18 15.45 1.77
C ASP A 78 -39.59 14.68 2.95
N GLU A 79 -40.45 14.30 3.90
CA GLU A 79 -40.07 13.53 5.08
C GLU A 79 -39.41 12.19 4.76
N LYS A 80 -39.82 11.53 3.66
CA LYS A 80 -39.20 10.26 3.26
C LYS A 80 -37.76 10.51 2.83
N ARG A 81 -37.53 11.53 2.01
CA ARG A 81 -36.18 11.91 1.57
C ARG A 81 -35.30 12.33 2.74
N ILE A 82 -35.83 13.11 3.68
CA ILE A 82 -35.10 13.50 4.90
C ILE A 82 -34.66 12.26 5.68
N ASN A 83 -35.56 11.29 5.90
CA ASN A 83 -35.22 10.05 6.61
C ASN A 83 -34.19 9.19 5.87
N ASP A 84 -34.23 9.17 4.53
CA ASP A 84 -33.24 8.44 3.73
C ASP A 84 -31.85 9.11 3.82
N LEU A 85 -31.78 10.44 3.77
CA LEU A 85 -30.54 11.21 3.95
C LEU A 85 -29.93 11.01 5.34
N ILE A 86 -30.75 10.99 6.40
CA ILE A 86 -30.28 10.72 7.77
C ILE A 86 -29.66 9.32 7.85
N LYS A 87 -30.31 8.31 7.27
CA LYS A 87 -29.76 6.94 7.24
C LYS A 87 -28.43 6.86 6.48
N GLU A 88 -28.31 7.61 5.39
CA GLU A 88 -27.08 7.69 4.61
C GLU A 88 -25.94 8.31 5.43
N MET A 89 -26.21 9.44 6.10
CA MET A 89 -25.26 10.09 7.01
C MET A 89 -24.83 9.16 8.16
N ASP A 90 -25.76 8.40 8.74
CA ASP A 90 -25.45 7.39 9.78
C ASP A 90 -24.58 6.25 9.24
N GLY A 91 -24.78 5.84 7.98
CA GLY A 91 -23.95 4.86 7.29
C GLY A 91 -22.52 5.36 7.10
N ILE A 92 -22.39 6.57 6.55
CA ILE A 92 -21.10 7.25 6.34
C ILE A 92 -20.35 7.42 7.67
N ARG A 93 -21.04 7.79 8.75
CA ARG A 93 -20.42 7.91 10.08
C ARG A 93 -19.79 6.60 10.54
N LYS A 94 -20.51 5.48 10.39
CA LYS A 94 -20.01 4.15 10.78
C LYS A 94 -18.81 3.72 9.93
N GLU A 95 -18.82 4.04 8.64
CA GLU A 95 -17.68 3.79 7.76
C GLU A 95 -16.46 4.61 8.21
N ASN A 96 -16.64 5.91 8.44
CA ASN A 96 -15.56 6.78 8.94
C ASN A 96 -14.99 6.28 10.27
N ASP A 97 -15.83 5.85 11.22
CA ASP A 97 -15.37 5.27 12.49
C ASP A 97 -14.51 4.01 12.29
N GLN A 98 -14.81 3.20 11.26
CA GLN A 98 -14.01 2.02 10.91
C GLN A 98 -12.69 2.41 10.25
N LEU A 99 -12.73 3.33 9.29
CA LEU A 99 -11.54 3.81 8.57
C LEU A 99 -10.56 4.50 9.52
N LEU A 100 -11.05 5.33 10.45
CA LEU A 100 -10.22 5.99 11.46
C LEU A 100 -9.52 4.98 12.37
N LYS A 101 -10.22 3.93 12.81
CA LYS A 101 -9.60 2.85 13.60
C LYS A 101 -8.53 2.08 12.81
N GLN A 102 -8.78 1.83 11.53
CA GLN A 102 -7.81 1.16 10.67
C GLN A 102 -6.56 2.04 10.46
N TYR A 103 -6.75 3.33 10.26
CA TYR A 103 -5.67 4.31 10.11
C TYR A 103 -4.86 4.45 11.41
N GLU A 104 -5.53 4.63 12.55
CA GLU A 104 -4.88 4.79 13.87
C GLU A 104 -3.96 3.59 14.20
N ALA A 105 -4.38 2.38 13.87
CA ALA A 105 -3.60 1.17 14.08
C ALA A 105 -2.29 1.12 13.27
N LYS A 106 -2.15 1.94 12.21
CA LYS A 106 -0.97 2.02 11.35
C LYS A 106 -0.05 3.20 11.66
N ILE A 107 -0.43 4.09 12.56
CA ILE A 107 0.40 5.26 12.90
C ILE A 107 1.64 4.82 13.68
N ILE A 108 2.81 4.98 13.07
CA ILE A 108 4.10 4.65 13.68
C ILE A 108 4.89 5.92 14.02
N SER A 109 4.79 6.97 13.19
CA SER A 109 5.56 8.20 13.34
C SER A 109 5.00 9.09 14.45
N ASN A 110 5.88 9.64 15.29
CA ASN A 110 5.48 10.62 16.32
C ASN A 110 4.78 11.85 15.72
N LYS A 111 5.25 12.31 14.55
CA LYS A 111 4.66 13.47 13.86
C LYS A 111 3.26 13.15 13.36
N GLU A 112 3.07 11.97 12.79
CA GLU A 112 1.77 11.53 12.28
C GLU A 112 0.78 11.34 13.44
N LYS A 113 1.25 10.81 14.58
CA LYS A 113 0.45 10.70 15.80
C LYS A 113 0.00 12.06 16.34
N GLU A 114 0.89 13.05 16.34
CA GLU A 114 0.55 14.42 16.74
C GLU A 114 -0.52 15.03 15.82
N LEU A 115 -0.37 14.87 14.51
CA LEU A 115 -1.35 15.34 13.52
C LEU A 115 -2.70 14.61 13.68
N TYR A 116 -2.69 13.30 13.86
CA TYR A 116 -3.90 12.50 14.09
C TYR A 116 -4.61 12.91 15.38
N ASN A 117 -3.89 13.10 16.47
CA ASN A 117 -4.48 13.56 17.74
C ASN A 117 -5.12 14.94 17.58
N THR A 118 -4.44 15.87 16.91
CA THR A 118 -4.98 17.20 16.60
C THR A 118 -6.27 17.11 15.79
N PHE A 119 -6.29 16.27 14.76
CA PHE A 119 -7.49 16.01 13.97
C PHE A 119 -8.61 15.39 14.82
N HIS A 120 -8.29 14.37 15.63
CA HIS A 120 -9.26 13.63 16.42
C HIS A 120 -9.91 14.50 17.52
N GLU A 121 -9.16 15.42 18.11
CA GLU A 121 -9.68 16.42 19.07
C GLU A 121 -10.64 17.41 18.40
N ALA A 122 -10.41 17.77 17.14
CA ALA A 122 -11.30 18.67 16.39
C ALA A 122 -12.52 17.97 15.78
N PHE A 123 -12.42 16.66 15.54
CA PHE A 123 -13.44 15.85 14.88
C PHE A 123 -14.50 15.31 15.84
N ASN A 124 -14.16 15.08 17.11
CA ASN A 124 -15.09 14.68 18.17
C ASN A 124 -15.83 15.87 18.79
#